data_AF-A0A8H8MBY5-F1
#
_entry.id   AF-A0A8H8MBY5-F1
#
_cell.length_a   1.000
_cell.length_b   1.000
_cell.length_c   1.000
_cell.angle_alpha   90.00
_cell.angle_beta   90.00
_cell.angle_gamma   90.00
#
_symmetry.space_group_name_H-M   'P 1'
#
loop_
_entity.id
_entity.type
_entity.pdbx_description
1 polymer ?
#
loop_
_entity_poly.entity_id
_entity_poly.type
_entity_poly.pdbx_seq_one_letter_code
_entity_poly.pdbx_strand_id
1 'polypeptide(L)'
;MKWIQDSIKAGKLLKESDYMLKDPENEKKYEFSLAETIRRIKSNGGKLLEGHTFYLTDKLGVDSGIFQRVVEASGGVAKIEPKPTKKKIGGDANRHHVISSRENEAIWANLKHEAIPVYSKEFILNGVLRQELDMTKDRLY
;
A
#
# COMPACT_ATOMS: atom_id res chain seq x y z
N MET A 1 22.13 13.22 -2.18
CA MET A 1 22.52 12.32 -1.08
C MET A 1 23.58 12.97 -0.18
N LYS A 2 23.21 13.94 0.66
CA LYS A 2 24.17 14.65 1.55
C LYS A 2 24.63 13.77 2.73
N TRP A 3 23.73 12.97 3.31
CA TRP A 3 24.03 12.11 4.45
C TRP A 3 25.18 11.13 4.17
N ILE A 4 25.17 10.46 3.02
CA ILE A 4 26.21 9.51 2.63
C ILE A 4 27.55 10.23 2.45
N GLN A 5 27.56 11.37 1.75
CA GLN A 5 28.78 12.14 1.52
C GLN A 5 29.40 12.66 2.83
N ASP A 6 28.56 13.17 3.73
CA ASP A 6 29.03 13.72 5.01
C ASP A 6 29.43 12.61 6.00
N SER A 7 28.78 11.45 5.96
CA SER A 7 29.17 10.29 6.76
C SER A 7 30.51 9.70 6.31
N ILE A 8 30.74 9.64 4.99
CA ILE A 8 32.05 9.23 4.43
C ILE A 8 33.14 10.22 4.84
N LYS A 9 32.88 11.52 4.74
CA LYS A 9 33.84 12.57 5.16
C LYS A 9 34.13 12.55 6.65
N ALA A 10 33.13 12.26 7.48
CA ALA A 10 33.27 12.19 8.93
C ALA A 10 33.90 10.87 9.41
N GLY A 11 34.08 9.88 8.53
CA GLY A 11 34.58 8.55 8.89
C GLY A 11 33.65 7.75 9.81
N LYS A 12 32.38 8.19 9.97
CA LYS A 12 31.37 7.56 10.83
C LYS A 12 29.98 7.84 10.27
N LEU A 13 29.04 6.94 10.53
CA LEU A 13 27.64 7.17 10.20
C LEU A 13 27.10 8.33 11.05
N LEU A 14 26.76 9.43 10.37
CA LEU A 14 26.14 10.59 11.01
C LEU A 14 24.67 10.28 11.31
N LYS A 15 24.10 11.00 12.27
CA LYS A 15 22.71 10.80 12.68
C LYS A 15 21.75 11.11 11.53
N GLU A 16 20.97 10.11 11.12
CA GLU A 16 20.01 10.24 10.01
C GLU A 16 18.95 11.32 10.24
N SER A 17 18.63 11.60 11.51
CA SER A 17 17.66 12.64 11.92
C SER A 17 17.99 14.02 11.37
N ASP A 18 19.28 14.34 11.24
CA ASP A 18 19.76 15.66 10.81
C ASP A 18 19.70 15.81 9.27
N TYR A 19 19.48 14.71 8.57
CA TYR A 19 19.38 14.62 7.11
C TYR A 19 18.03 14.11 6.64
N MET A 20 17.03 14.14 7.51
CA MET A 20 15.69 13.66 7.19
C MET A 20 15.16 14.39 5.95
N LEU A 21 14.71 13.62 4.97
CA LEU A 21 14.17 14.16 3.72
C LEU A 21 12.96 15.05 4.06
N LYS A 22 13.06 16.33 3.73
CA LYS A 22 11.94 17.27 3.84
C LYS A 22 11.51 17.57 2.42
N ASP A 23 10.37 17.01 2.02
CA ASP A 23 9.80 17.20 0.70
C ASP A 23 8.41 17.84 0.83
N PRO A 24 8.35 19.16 1.08
CA PRO A 24 7.08 19.84 1.33
C PRO A 24 6.13 19.82 0.12
N GLU A 25 6.65 19.64 -1.11
CA GLU A 25 5.81 19.53 -2.30
C GLU A 25 5.07 18.18 -2.33
N ASN A 26 5.77 17.08 -2.08
CA ASN A 26 5.15 15.77 -2.02
C ASN A 26 4.30 15.57 -0.75
N GLU A 27 4.72 16.11 0.39
CA GLU A 27 3.91 16.08 1.62
C GLU A 27 2.56 16.77 1.42
N LYS A 28 2.53 17.90 0.69
CA LYS A 28 1.28 18.59 0.33
C LYS A 28 0.49 17.83 -0.73
N LYS A 29 1.15 17.27 -1.75
CA LYS A 29 0.50 16.54 -2.85
C LYS A 29 -0.20 15.26 -2.38
N TYR A 30 0.44 14.52 -1.47
CA TYR A 30 -0.09 13.26 -0.94
C TYR A 30 -0.69 13.44 0.46
N GLU A 31 -0.87 14.67 0.93
CA GLU A 31 -1.48 15.01 2.23
C GLU A 31 -0.94 14.15 3.38
N PHE A 32 0.39 14.03 3.48
CA PHE A 32 1.05 13.21 4.49
C PHE A 32 2.27 13.92 5.06
N SER A 33 2.67 13.55 6.28
CA SER A 33 3.95 13.97 6.85
C SER A 33 4.88 12.76 6.95
N LEU A 34 6.06 12.84 6.34
CA LEU A 34 7.03 11.75 6.37
C LEU A 34 7.45 11.44 7.82
N ALA A 35 7.56 12.47 8.65
CA ALA A 35 7.89 12.33 10.07
C ALA A 35 6.81 11.51 10.81
N GLU A 36 5.53 11.72 10.49
CA GLU A 36 4.42 10.98 11.07
C GLU A 36 4.37 9.54 10.57
N THR A 37 4.54 9.33 9.25
CA THR A 37 4.67 8.00 8.64
C THR A 37 5.75 7.18 9.34
N ILE A 38 6.94 7.74 9.55
CA ILE A 38 8.04 7.03 10.23
C ILE A 38 7.70 6.71 11.69
N ARG A 39 6.98 7.59 12.39
CA ARG A 39 6.50 7.30 13.76
C ARG A 39 5.53 6.13 13.76
N ARG A 40 4.58 6.10 12.82
CA ARG A 40 3.62 5.00 12.65
C ARG A 40 4.33 3.68 12.32
N ILE A 41 5.33 3.70 11.43
CA ILE A 41 6.18 2.52 11.12
C ILE A 41 6.83 1.98 12.39
N LYS A 42 7.43 2.86 13.20
CA LYS A 42 8.09 2.46 14.45
C LYS A 42 7.10 1.89 15.46
N SER A 43 5.89 2.45 15.53
CA SER A 43 4.83 1.95 16.41
C SER A 43 4.28 0.59 15.96
N ASN A 44 4.11 0.40 14.65
CA ASN A 44 3.49 -0.80 14.07
C ASN A 44 4.53 -1.85 13.64
N GLY A 45 5.81 -1.63 13.93
CA GLY A 45 6.91 -2.53 13.55
C GLY A 45 7.07 -2.72 12.03
N GLY A 46 6.58 -1.78 11.22
CA GLY A 46 6.55 -1.89 9.75
C GLY A 46 5.51 -2.87 9.20
N LYS A 47 4.60 -3.35 10.05
CA LYS A 47 3.60 -4.37 9.70
C LYS A 47 2.20 -3.80 9.56
N LEU A 48 2.04 -2.78 8.71
CA LEU A 48 0.73 -2.15 8.51
C LEU A 48 -0.34 -3.14 8.02
N LEU A 49 0.06 -4.07 7.14
CA LEU A 49 -0.87 -4.95 6.44
C LEU A 49 -1.03 -6.32 7.11
N GLU A 50 -0.53 -6.49 8.33
CA GLU A 50 -0.59 -7.76 9.05
C GLU A 50 -2.03 -8.20 9.27
N GLY A 51 -2.36 -9.42 8.85
CA GLY A 51 -3.72 -9.96 8.90
C GLY A 51 -4.64 -9.51 7.75
N HIS A 52 -4.16 -8.69 6.83
CA HIS A 52 -4.89 -8.32 5.61
C HIS A 52 -4.46 -9.16 4.41
N THR A 53 -5.43 -9.57 3.59
CA THR A 53 -5.23 -10.28 2.33
C THR A 53 -5.72 -9.42 1.16
N PHE A 54 -4.85 -9.21 0.18
CA PHE A 54 -5.11 -8.40 -1.01
C PHE A 54 -5.26 -9.32 -2.22
N TYR A 55 -6.42 -9.26 -2.88
CA TYR A 55 -6.74 -10.03 -4.07
C TYR A 55 -6.60 -9.14 -5.31
N LEU A 56 -5.56 -9.38 -6.11
CA LEU A 56 -5.25 -8.62 -7.32
C LEU A 56 -5.99 -9.26 -8.50
N THR A 57 -6.91 -8.53 -9.15
CA THR A 57 -7.86 -9.11 -10.11
C THR A 57 -7.35 -9.29 -11.53
N ASP A 58 -6.18 -8.79 -11.86
CA ASP A 58 -5.61 -8.90 -13.20
C ASP A 58 -4.09 -8.92 -13.11
N LYS A 59 -3.46 -9.38 -14.18
CA LYS A 59 -2.13 -8.91 -14.56
C LYS A 59 -2.24 -7.40 -14.74
N LEU A 60 -2.03 -6.64 -13.67
CA LEU A 60 -1.62 -5.23 -13.71
C LEU A 60 -0.24 -5.11 -14.39
N GLY A 61 -0.01 -5.82 -15.50
CA GLY A 61 1.29 -6.06 -16.13
C GLY A 61 2.37 -6.48 -15.14
N VAL A 62 3.54 -5.86 -15.33
CA VAL A 62 4.74 -5.97 -14.49
C VAL A 62 4.47 -5.52 -13.05
N ASP A 63 3.43 -4.71 -12.83
CA ASP A 63 3.14 -4.10 -11.54
C ASP A 63 2.56 -5.10 -10.54
N SER A 64 1.87 -6.15 -10.99
CA SER A 64 1.26 -7.16 -10.10
C SER A 64 2.29 -7.83 -9.16
N GLY A 65 3.47 -8.17 -9.68
CA GLY A 65 4.56 -8.71 -8.88
C GLY A 65 5.28 -7.68 -8.01
N ILE A 66 5.19 -6.38 -8.34
CA ILE A 66 5.71 -5.29 -7.50
C ILE A 66 4.75 -5.09 -6.32
N PHE A 67 3.45 -5.01 -6.57
CA PHE A 67 2.43 -4.88 -5.54
C PHE A 67 2.43 -6.05 -4.58
N GLN A 68 2.60 -7.27 -5.08
CA GLN A 68 2.75 -8.45 -4.21
C GLN A 68 3.92 -8.29 -3.23
N ARG A 69 5.10 -7.91 -3.73
CA ARG A 69 6.28 -7.68 -2.88
C ARG A 69 6.08 -6.54 -1.89
N VAL A 70 5.42 -5.46 -2.29
CA VAL A 70 5.11 -4.32 -1.40
C VAL A 70 4.18 -4.74 -0.28
N VAL A 71 3.14 -5.52 -0.60
CA VAL A 71 2.19 -6.03 0.39
C VAL A 71 2.87 -6.99 1.37
N GLU A 72 3.65 -7.94 0.86
CA GLU A 72 4.40 -8.91 1.65
C GLU A 72 5.47 -8.23 2.53
N ALA A 73 6.18 -7.22 2.01
CA ALA A 73 7.15 -6.43 2.77
C ALA A 73 6.49 -5.62 3.91
N SER A 74 5.21 -5.28 3.75
CA SER A 74 4.42 -4.57 4.76
C SER A 74 3.66 -5.50 5.71
N GLY A 75 3.94 -6.81 5.66
CA GLY A 75 3.37 -7.85 6.55
C GLY A 75 2.03 -8.44 6.09
N GLY A 76 1.52 -8.06 4.91
CA GLY A 76 0.27 -8.56 4.38
C GLY A 76 0.43 -9.76 3.44
N VAL A 77 -0.69 -10.31 3.00
CA VAL A 77 -0.72 -11.41 2.03
C VAL A 77 -1.31 -10.89 0.72
N ALA A 78 -0.61 -11.07 -0.40
CA ALA A 78 -1.16 -10.77 -1.72
C ALA A 78 -1.42 -12.06 -2.50
N LYS A 79 -2.58 -12.13 -3.16
CA LYS A 79 -3.01 -13.25 -4.01
C LYS A 79 -3.44 -12.71 -5.36
N ILE A 80 -2.97 -13.32 -6.43
CA ILE A 80 -3.44 -13.03 -7.78
C ILE A 80 -4.70 -13.86 -8.02
N GLU A 81 -5.84 -13.19 -8.19
CA GLU A 81 -7.11 -13.84 -8.43
C GLU A 81 -7.81 -13.18 -9.63
N PRO A 82 -7.59 -13.68 -10.86
CA PRO A 82 -8.11 -13.08 -12.09
C PRO A 82 -9.63 -12.95 -12.13
N LYS A 83 -10.35 -13.78 -11.35
CA LYS A 83 -11.81 -13.76 -11.25
C LYS A 83 -12.19 -13.73 -9.77
N PRO A 84 -12.16 -12.55 -9.14
CA PRO A 84 -12.59 -12.39 -7.75
C PRO A 84 -14.05 -12.81 -7.60
N THR A 85 -14.31 -13.66 -6.61
CA THR A 85 -15.68 -14.06 -6.22
C THR A 85 -15.74 -14.14 -4.71
N LYS A 86 -16.90 -13.89 -4.08
CA LYS A 86 -17.06 -13.97 -2.62
C LYS A 86 -16.58 -15.28 -2.02
N LYS A 87 -16.74 -16.41 -2.72
CA LYS A 87 -16.23 -17.71 -2.27
C LYS A 87 -14.71 -17.76 -2.15
N LYS A 88 -13.99 -17.10 -3.07
CA LYS A 88 -12.52 -17.08 -3.09
C LYS A 88 -11.93 -15.99 -2.19
N ILE A 89 -12.59 -14.84 -2.14
CA ILE A 89 -12.17 -13.72 -1.30
C ILE A 89 -12.45 -14.06 0.16
N GLY A 90 -13.56 -14.73 0.46
CA GLY A 90 -14.03 -14.95 1.83
C GLY A 90 -14.93 -13.81 2.32
N GLY A 91 -15.55 -13.99 3.48
CA GLY A 91 -16.58 -13.07 4.00
C GLY A 91 -16.09 -11.90 4.85
N ASP A 92 -14.78 -11.77 5.08
CA ASP A 92 -14.23 -10.73 5.95
C ASP A 92 -13.77 -9.52 5.12
N ALA A 93 -14.68 -8.58 4.84
CA ALA A 93 -14.38 -7.37 4.07
C ALA A 93 -13.41 -6.40 4.79
N ASN A 94 -13.15 -6.58 6.08
CA ASN A 94 -12.17 -5.77 6.81
C ASN A 94 -10.75 -6.30 6.63
N ARG A 95 -10.61 -7.62 6.44
CA ARG A 95 -9.31 -8.27 6.23
C ARG A 95 -9.03 -8.55 4.77
N HIS A 96 -10.05 -8.69 3.93
CA HIS A 96 -9.90 -9.09 2.55
C HIS A 96 -10.25 -7.95 1.59
N HIS A 97 -9.25 -7.49 0.85
CA HIS A 97 -9.33 -6.32 -0.03
C HIS A 97 -9.16 -6.74 -1.48
N VAL A 98 -10.02 -6.26 -2.37
CA VAL A 98 -9.93 -6.55 -3.81
C VAL A 98 -9.33 -5.35 -4.52
N ILE A 99 -8.26 -5.56 -5.26
CA ILE A 99 -7.52 -4.52 -5.97
C ILE A 99 -7.66 -4.71 -7.47
N SER A 100 -8.21 -3.69 -8.13
CA SER A 100 -8.50 -3.71 -9.57
C SER A 100 -8.34 -2.33 -10.21
N SER A 101 -8.64 -2.26 -11.51
CA SER A 101 -8.75 -1.04 -12.30
C SER A 101 -10.18 -0.87 -12.82
N ARG A 102 -10.57 0.37 -13.18
CA ARG A 102 -11.88 0.64 -13.79
C ARG A 102 -12.03 -0.01 -15.17
N GLU A 103 -10.93 -0.17 -15.90
CA GLU A 103 -10.91 -0.85 -17.20
C GLU A 103 -11.35 -2.32 -17.11
N ASN A 104 -11.11 -2.94 -15.95
CA ASN A 104 -11.45 -4.33 -15.68
C ASN A 104 -12.79 -4.50 -14.97
N GLU A 105 -13.67 -3.49 -15.00
CA GLU A 105 -14.97 -3.51 -14.33
C GLU A 105 -15.83 -4.73 -14.68
N ALA A 106 -15.77 -5.19 -15.93
CA ALA A 106 -16.48 -6.40 -16.37
C ALA A 106 -16.11 -7.66 -15.57
N ILE A 107 -14.89 -7.73 -15.03
CA ILE A 107 -14.36 -8.89 -14.29
C ILE A 107 -14.92 -8.92 -12.86
N TRP A 108 -15.03 -7.76 -12.22
CA TRP A 108 -15.44 -7.62 -10.83
C TRP A 108 -16.86 -7.07 -10.65
N ALA A 109 -17.63 -6.90 -11.73
CA ALA A 109 -19.03 -6.46 -11.69
C ALA A 109 -19.89 -7.31 -10.73
N ASN A 110 -19.64 -8.62 -10.67
CA ASN A 110 -20.34 -9.53 -9.76
C ASN A 110 -20.12 -9.20 -8.28
N LEU A 111 -18.94 -8.65 -7.92
CA LEU A 111 -18.65 -8.22 -6.56
C LEU A 111 -19.50 -7.04 -6.13
N LYS A 112 -19.92 -6.21 -7.09
CA LYS A 112 -20.84 -5.10 -6.82
C LYS A 112 -22.16 -5.60 -6.26
N HIS A 113 -22.72 -6.60 -6.92
CA HIS A 113 -23.95 -7.27 -6.47
C HIS A 113 -23.80 -7.95 -5.10
N GLU A 114 -22.59 -8.36 -4.75
CA GLU A 114 -22.27 -8.98 -3.47
C GLU A 114 -21.84 -7.97 -2.38
N ALA A 115 -21.91 -6.66 -2.67
CA ALA A 115 -21.52 -5.55 -1.78
C ALA A 115 -20.06 -5.62 -1.29
N ILE A 116 -19.16 -6.21 -2.09
CA ILE A 116 -17.74 -6.31 -1.77
C ILE A 116 -17.02 -5.06 -2.31
N PRO A 117 -16.27 -4.32 -1.46
CA PRO A 117 -15.53 -3.15 -1.90
C PRO A 117 -14.41 -3.53 -2.86
N VAL A 118 -14.25 -2.72 -3.92
CA VAL A 118 -13.13 -2.85 -4.85
C VAL A 118 -12.32 -1.57 -4.81
N TYR A 119 -11.01 -1.70 -4.67
CA TYR A 119 -10.08 -0.59 -4.55
C TYR A 119 -9.14 -0.53 -5.75
N SER A 120 -8.60 0.66 -6.00
CA SER A 120 -7.55 0.86 -7.00
C SER A 120 -6.17 0.51 -6.43
N LYS A 121 -5.16 0.42 -7.30
CA LYS A 121 -3.75 0.24 -6.90
C LYS A 121 -3.23 1.31 -5.94
N GLU A 122 -3.79 2.52 -6.01
CA GLU A 122 -3.42 3.64 -5.16
C GLU A 122 -3.73 3.35 -3.68
N PHE A 123 -4.71 2.50 -3.39
CA PHE A 123 -5.02 2.06 -2.03
C PHE A 123 -3.81 1.41 -1.33
N ILE A 124 -3.04 0.58 -2.05
CA ILE A 124 -1.81 0.00 -1.52
C ILE A 124 -0.70 1.05 -1.47
N LEU A 125 -0.50 1.82 -2.53
CA LEU A 125 0.61 2.80 -2.61
C LEU A 125 0.48 3.89 -1.55
N ASN A 126 -0.67 4.57 -1.54
CA ASN A 126 -0.99 5.60 -0.56
C ASN A 126 -1.04 5.01 0.85
N GLY A 127 -1.56 3.80 1.00
CA GLY A 127 -1.63 3.11 2.28
C GLY A 127 -0.26 2.86 2.89
N VAL A 128 0.66 2.30 2.10
CA VAL A 128 2.06 2.05 2.50
C VAL A 128 2.84 3.35 2.65
N LEU A 129 2.57 4.38 1.84
CA LEU A 129 3.22 5.70 1.94
C LEU A 129 2.80 6.47 3.21
N ARG A 130 1.52 6.44 3.56
CA ARG A 130 0.96 7.09 4.76
C ARG A 130 1.04 6.23 6.02
N GLN A 131 1.36 4.95 5.84
CA GLN A 131 1.35 3.93 6.88
C GLN A 131 0.01 3.86 7.60
N GLU A 132 -1.06 3.93 6.80
CA GLU A 132 -2.46 3.94 7.23
C GLU A 132 -3.35 3.45 6.09
N LEU A 133 -4.24 2.49 6.37
CA LEU A 133 -5.22 2.00 5.40
C LEU A 133 -6.54 2.76 5.57
N ASP A 134 -6.82 3.68 4.66
CA ASP A 134 -8.09 4.40 4.62
C ASP A 134 -9.07 3.69 3.68
N MET A 135 -9.97 2.89 4.25
CA MET A 135 -10.98 2.11 3.52
C MET A 135 -12.03 2.97 2.80
N THR A 136 -12.04 4.29 3.02
CA THR A 136 -12.94 5.23 2.35
C THR A 136 -12.30 5.85 1.09
N LYS A 137 -10.97 5.82 0.99
CA LYS A 137 -10.22 6.37 -0.14
C LYS A 137 -9.93 5.32 -1.19
N ASP A 138 -9.64 5.78 -2.41
CA ASP A 138 -9.18 4.96 -3.54
C ASP A 138 -10.12 3.81 -3.93
N ARG A 139 -11.39 3.89 -3.49
CA ARG A 139 -12.46 2.93 -3.75
C ARG A 139 -13.04 3.16 -5.13
N LEU A 140 -13.13 2.07 -5.90
CA LEU A 140 -13.77 2.04 -7.21
C LEU A 140 -15.27 1.74 -7.10
N TYR A 141 -15.65 0.93 -6.10
CA TYR A 141 -17.03 0.58 -5.74
C TYR A 141 -17.13 0.18 -4.28
#